data_AF-A0A661JRX2-F1
#
_entry.id   AF-A0A661JRX2-F1
#
_cell.length_a   1.000
_cell.length_b   1.000
_cell.length_c   1.000
_cell.angle_alpha   90.00
_cell.angle_beta   90.00
_cell.angle_gamma   90.00
#
_symmetry.space_group_name_H-M   'P 1'
#
loop_
_entity.id
_entity.type
_entity.pdbx_description
1 polymer ?
#
loop_
_entity_poly.entity_id
_entity_poly.type
_entity_poly.pdbx_seq_one_letter_code
_entity_poly.pdbx_strand_id
1 'polypeptide(L)'
;MAFRSRIYNGLGDFLYDFLRFIINSFAYIRNASNRRVEQALREKLMVAVSGVLECKYCTWLHSEMALTHGVDEAEIQKLLSSELGDFPEDESV
;
A
#
# COMPACT_ATOMS: atom_id res chain seq x y z
N MET A 1 16.38 -5.46 4.52
CA MET A 1 16.27 -6.20 5.82
C MET A 1 15.90 -7.65 5.55
N ALA A 2 16.33 -8.63 6.36
CA ALA A 2 15.95 -10.04 6.13
C ALA A 2 14.49 -10.28 6.55
N PHE A 3 13.66 -10.76 5.62
CA PHE A 3 12.26 -11.13 5.90
C PHE A 3 12.21 -12.26 6.93
N ARG A 4 11.69 -11.98 8.12
CA ARG A 4 11.53 -12.98 9.20
C ARG A 4 10.26 -13.77 8.95
N SER A 5 10.39 -14.95 8.35
CA SER A 5 9.26 -15.85 8.14
C SER A 5 8.70 -16.33 9.48
N ARG A 6 7.38 -16.21 9.67
CA ARG A 6 6.68 -16.76 10.84
C ARG A 6 6.42 -18.24 10.57
N ILE A 7 6.98 -19.11 11.41
CA ILE A 7 6.71 -20.55 11.36
C ILE A 7 5.54 -20.83 12.30
N TYR A 8 4.46 -21.38 11.75
CA TYR A 8 3.29 -21.78 12.52
C TYR A 8 3.53 -23.17 13.10
N ASN A 9 3.48 -23.29 14.43
CA ASN A 9 3.70 -24.57 15.12
C ASN A 9 2.40 -25.35 15.31
N GLY A 10 1.25 -24.77 14.93
CA GLY A 10 -0.05 -25.43 14.98
C GLY A 10 -1.17 -24.64 14.30
N LEU A 11 -2.30 -25.32 14.09
CA LEU A 11 -3.51 -24.74 13.50
C LEU A 11 -4.08 -23.58 14.32
N GLY A 12 -3.92 -23.61 15.65
CA GLY A 12 -4.38 -22.54 16.54
C GLY A 12 -3.70 -21.19 16.27
N ASP A 13 -2.36 -21.20 16.14
CA ASP A 13 -1.57 -19.99 15.84
C ASP A 13 -1.96 -19.40 14.48
N PHE A 14 -2.17 -20.27 13.49
CA PHE A 14 -2.61 -19.88 12.15
C PHE A 14 -4.02 -19.27 12.18
N LEU A 15 -4.99 -19.93 12.83
CA LEU A 15 -6.37 -19.43 12.92
C LEU A 15 -6.46 -18.12 13.70
N TYR A 16 -5.67 -17.96 14.77
CA TYR A 16 -5.59 -16.71 15.52
C TYR A 16 -5.12 -15.55 14.64
N ASP A 17 -4.01 -15.74 13.92
CA ASP A 17 -3.49 -14.72 13.01
C ASP A 17 -4.44 -14.44 11.85
N PHE A 18 -5.06 -15.48 11.29
CA PHE A 18 -6.03 -15.35 10.21
C PHE A 18 -7.26 -14.55 10.64
N LEU A 19 -7.85 -14.87 11.80
CA LEU A 19 -8.99 -14.12 12.34
C LEU A 19 -8.60 -12.66 12.63
N ARG A 20 -7.43 -12.44 13.21
CA ARG A 20 -6.90 -11.10 13.47
C ARG A 20 -6.68 -10.33 12.17
N PHE A 21 -6.20 -10.98 11.12
CA PHE A 21 -6.03 -10.37 9.80
C PHE A 21 -7.39 -9.99 9.19
N ILE A 22 -8.38 -10.87 9.24
CA ILE A 22 -9.75 -10.60 8.74
C ILE A 22 -10.35 -9.38 9.45
N ILE A 23 -10.31 -9.36 10.79
CA ILE A 23 -10.89 -8.28 11.60
C ILE A 23 -10.22 -6.93 11.31
N ASN A 24 -8.89 -6.89 11.25
CA ASN A 24 -8.17 -5.65 10.98
C ASN A 24 -8.32 -5.19 9.52
N SER A 25 -8.40 -6.13 8.57
CA SER A 25 -8.65 -5.84 7.16
C SER A 25 -10.02 -5.21 6.94
N PHE A 26 -11.04 -5.59 7.71
CA PHE A 26 -12.36 -4.98 7.59
C PHE A 26 -12.36 -3.49 7.95
N ALA A 27 -11.67 -3.12 9.03
CA ALA A 27 -11.49 -1.72 9.41
C ALA A 27 -10.70 -0.93 8.35
N TYR A 28 -9.68 -1.56 7.76
CA TYR A 28 -8.91 -1.00 6.64
C TYR A 28 -9.80 -0.75 5.41
N ILE A 29 -10.56 -1.75 4.95
CA ILE A 29 -11.46 -1.64 3.79
C ILE A 29 -12.50 -0.52 4.00
N ARG A 30 -13.07 -0.44 5.21
CA ARG A 30 -14.03 0.63 5.56
C ARG A 30 -13.41 2.03 5.49
N ASN A 31 -12.15 2.16 5.88
CA ASN A 31 -11.46 3.44 5.79
C ASN A 31 -10.97 3.73 4.37
N ALA A 32 -10.60 2.71 3.61
CA ALA A 32 -10.25 2.83 2.19
C ALA A 32 -11.44 3.27 1.33
N SER A 33 -12.68 2.93 1.71
CA SER A 33 -13.88 3.45 1.05
C SER A 33 -14.24 4.89 1.45
N ASN A 34 -13.53 5.48 2.42
CA ASN A 34 -13.78 6.83 2.88
C ASN A 34 -13.09 7.83 1.94
N ARG A 35 -13.86 8.64 1.22
CA ARG A 35 -13.39 9.56 0.17
C ARG A 35 -12.76 10.86 0.70
N ARG A 36 -12.01 10.78 1.81
CA ARG A 36 -11.31 11.96 2.37
C ARG A 36 -10.09 12.38 1.57
N VAL A 37 -9.50 11.42 0.84
CA VAL A 37 -8.36 11.61 -0.04
C VAL A 37 -8.78 11.11 -1.41
N GLU A 38 -8.40 11.84 -2.45
CA GLU A 38 -8.58 11.41 -3.84
C GLU A 38 -7.84 10.07 -4.05
N GLN A 39 -8.40 9.19 -4.88
CA GLN A 39 -7.92 7.81 -4.96
C GLN A 39 -6.54 7.72 -5.60
N ALA A 40 -6.27 8.48 -6.66
CA ALA A 40 -4.95 8.55 -7.27
C ALA A 40 -3.91 9.06 -6.26
N LEU A 41 -4.18 10.16 -5.54
CA LEU A 41 -3.28 10.67 -4.49
C LEU A 41 -3.02 9.61 -3.40
N ARG A 42 -4.05 8.89 -2.95
CA ARG A 42 -3.89 7.81 -1.98
C ARG A 42 -2.95 6.73 -2.50
N GLU A 43 -3.13 6.28 -3.74
CA GLU A 43 -2.28 5.23 -4.30
C GLU A 43 -0.85 5.72 -4.56
N LYS A 44 -0.63 6.98 -4.96
CA LYS A 44 0.72 7.57 -5.05
C LYS A 44 1.46 7.50 -3.72
N LEU A 45 0.79 7.87 -2.62
CA LEU A 45 1.34 7.77 -1.26
C LEU A 45 1.68 6.32 -0.90
N MET A 46 0.78 5.38 -1.20
CA MET A 46 0.99 3.97 -0.87
C MET A 46 2.10 3.31 -1.72
N VAL A 47 2.27 3.72 -2.98
CA VAL A 47 3.40 3.33 -3.84
C VAL A 47 4.72 3.77 -3.21
N ALA A 48 4.84 5.04 -2.83
CA ALA A 48 6.05 5.57 -2.18
C ALA A 48 6.35 4.85 -0.85
N VAL A 49 5.34 4.63 0.01
CA VAL A 49 5.49 3.88 1.27
C VAL A 49 5.93 2.43 1.00
N SER A 50 5.40 1.79 -0.04
CA SER A 50 5.74 0.41 -0.39
C SER A 50 7.21 0.26 -0.79
N GLY A 51 7.79 1.27 -1.44
CA GLY A 51 9.20 1.32 -1.80
C GLY A 51 10.09 1.37 -0.56
N VAL A 52 9.75 2.20 0.43
CA VAL A 52 10.47 2.30 1.71
C VAL A 52 10.36 1.02 2.54
N LEU A 53 9.17 0.39 2.56
CA LEU A 53 8.94 -0.84 3.32
C LEU A 53 9.41 -2.11 2.61
N GLU A 54 9.88 -2.00 1.36
CA GLU A 54 10.35 -3.11 0.51
C GLU A 54 9.35 -4.28 0.41
N CYS A 55 8.04 -3.99 0.49
CA CYS A 55 7.02 -5.02 0.45
C CYS A 55 6.57 -5.31 -0.98
N LYS A 56 7.11 -6.38 -1.58
CA LYS A 56 6.79 -6.82 -2.96
C LYS A 56 5.29 -6.88 -3.26
N TYR A 57 4.47 -7.34 -2.32
CA TYR A 57 3.03 -7.45 -2.51
C TYR A 57 2.31 -6.10 -2.48
N CYS A 58 2.71 -5.21 -1.57
CA CYS A 58 2.16 -3.86 -1.51
C CYS A 58 2.57 -3.05 -2.74
N THR A 59 3.82 -3.17 -3.18
CA THR A 59 4.30 -2.52 -4.40
C THR A 59 3.49 -2.96 -5.61
N TRP A 60 3.30 -4.26 -5.80
CA TRP A 60 2.44 -4.75 -6.89
C TRP A 60 0.99 -4.25 -6.76
N LEU A 61 0.37 -4.41 -5.59
CA LEU A 61 -1.03 -4.03 -5.38
C LEU A 61 -1.27 -2.54 -5.62
N HIS A 62 -0.46 -1.68 -5.03
CA HIS A 62 -0.67 -0.24 -5.09
C HIS A 62 -0.26 0.35 -6.45
N SER A 63 0.70 -0.25 -7.16
CA SER A 63 0.97 0.13 -8.56
C SER A 63 -0.23 -0.18 -9.47
N GLU A 64 -0.84 -1.36 -9.36
CA GLU A 64 -2.05 -1.71 -10.14
C GLU A 64 -3.23 -0.80 -9.81
N MET A 65 -3.42 -0.47 -8.52
CA MET A 65 -4.46 0.46 -8.09
C MET A 65 -4.20 1.89 -8.59
N ALA A 66 -2.95 2.36 -8.54
CA ALA A 66 -2.56 3.68 -9.06
C ALA A 66 -2.86 3.80 -10.56
N LEU A 67 -2.50 2.80 -11.36
CA LEU A 67 -2.83 2.73 -12.78
C LEU A 67 -4.34 2.76 -13.02
N THR A 68 -5.11 2.01 -12.24
CA THR A 68 -6.58 1.98 -12.32
C THR A 68 -7.20 3.36 -12.01
N HIS A 69 -6.53 4.17 -11.20
CA HIS A 69 -6.95 5.53 -10.85
C HIS A 69 -6.31 6.63 -11.72
N GLY A 70 -5.59 6.26 -12.78
CA GLY A 70 -5.09 7.20 -13.79
C GLY A 70 -3.72 7.82 -13.48
N VAL A 71 -2.97 7.27 -12.53
CA VAL A 71 -1.57 7.65 -12.30
C VAL A 71 -0.71 7.11 -13.44
N ASP A 72 0.19 7.94 -13.95
CA ASP A 72 1.10 7.56 -15.03
C ASP A 72 2.15 6.55 -14.57
N GLU A 73 2.50 5.57 -15.41
CA GLU A 73 3.49 4.55 -15.08
C GLU A 73 4.87 5.16 -14.75
N ALA A 74 5.28 6.22 -15.45
CA ALA A 74 6.55 6.89 -15.17
C ALA A 74 6.52 7.62 -13.82
N GLU A 75 5.37 8.14 -13.38
CA GLU A 75 5.21 8.69 -12.03
C GLU A 75 5.35 7.59 -10.97
N ILE A 76 4.74 6.42 -11.19
CA ILE A 76 4.89 5.26 -10.29
C ILE A 76 6.37 4.84 -10.17
N GLN A 77 7.11 4.77 -11.27
CA GLN A 77 8.54 4.42 -11.25
C GLN A 77 9.36 5.45 -10.45
N LYS A 78 9.09 6.75 -10.63
CA LYS A 78 9.75 7.81 -9.84
C LYS A 78 9.44 7.70 -8.35
N LEU A 79 8.19 7.45 -7.99
CA LEU A 79 7.80 7.25 -6.59
C LEU A 79 8.52 6.04 -5.97
N LEU A 80 8.66 4.95 -6.72
CA LEU A 80 9.40 3.76 -6.27
C LEU A 80 10.92 4.01 -6.16
N SER A 81 11.49 4.89 -6.98
CA SER A 81 12.89 5.31 -6.86
C SER A 81 13.12 6.41 -5.80
N SER A 82 12.07 6.81 -5.07
CA SER A 82 12.09 7.93 -4.12
C SER A 82 12.44 9.28 -4.76
N GLU A 83 12.21 9.42 -6.07
CA GLU A 83 12.34 10.67 -6.80
C GLU A 83 11.02 11.45 -6.71
N LEU A 84 10.96 12.39 -5.77
CA LEU A 84 9.83 13.30 -5.64
C LEU A 84 10.01 14.46 -6.62
N GLY A 85 9.09 14.60 -7.57
CA GLY A 85 9.03 15.72 -8.50
C GLY A 85 8.14 16.85 -8.00
N ASP A 86 7.73 17.72 -8.92
CA ASP A 86 6.68 18.70 -8.65
C ASP A 86 5.32 18.00 -8.61
N PHE A 87 4.57 18.24 -7.54
CA PHE A 87 3.18 17.81 -7.39
C PHE A 87 2.25 19.02 -7.52
N PRO A 88 0.97 18.81 -7.86
CA PRO A 88 -0.05 19.86 -7.76
C PRO A 88 -0.03 20.56 -6.39
N GLU A 89 -0.44 21.84 -6.35
CA GLU A 89 -0.45 22.63 -5.11
C GLU A 89 -1.32 21.99 -4.02
N ASP A 90 -2.39 21.30 -4.40
CA ASP A 90 -3.27 20.55 -3.49
C ASP A 90 -2.70 19.21 -3.01
N GLU A 91 -1.62 18.73 -3.63
CA GLU A 91 -0.89 17.51 -3.26
C GLU A 91 0.47 17.81 -2.59
N SER A 92 0.86 19.09 -2.48
CA SER A 92 2.15 19.54 -1.92
C SER A 92 1.97 20.41 -0.66
N VAL A 93 3.00 20.49 0.19
CA VAL A 93 3.02 21.24 1.46
C VAL A 93 4.13 22.28 1.50
#